data_AF-A0A955Y1X6-F1
#
_entry.id   AF-A0A955Y1X6-F1
#
_cell.length_a   1.000
_cell.length_b   1.000
_cell.length_c   1.000
_cell.angle_alpha   90.00
_cell.angle_beta   90.00
_cell.angle_gamma   90.00
#
_symmetry.space_group_name_H-M   'P 1'
#
loop_
_entity.id
_entity.type
_entity.pdbx_description
1 polymer ?
#
loop_
_entity_poly.entity_id
_entity_poly.type
_entity_poly.pdbx_seq_one_letter_code
_entity_poly.pdbx_strand_id
1 'polypeptide(L)'
;MHVDEAIALVAAPTRARALEARRHVRPRISARPAVLDTDAALRAEVKLYGDDNVFKRFVIRKGHGDDAAFEDAMAGADRIIEGVYPTAAQEQMYIEPQGMAAHWEDGRCFLVGSMQCPYYVHKAMKALLGCDGDGVVVTQAVTGGGFGGKEEYPSMIAAHVALLARKAGRPVKLIYDRGEDIAATTKRH
;
A
#
# COMPACT_ATOMS: atom_id res chain seq x y z
N MET A 1 -9.27 9.46 -0.71
CA MET A 1 -9.69 8.17 -1.24
C MET A 1 -9.32 8.11 -2.70
N HIS A 2 -8.55 7.11 -3.11
CA HIS A 2 -8.22 6.88 -4.52
C HIS A 2 -9.27 5.97 -5.18
N VAL A 3 -9.28 5.89 -6.50
CA VAL A 3 -10.33 5.21 -7.28
C VAL A 3 -10.43 3.70 -7.03
N ASP A 4 -9.35 3.08 -6.56
CA ASP A 4 -9.26 1.63 -6.29
C ASP A 4 -9.18 1.29 -4.78
N GLU A 5 -9.53 2.25 -3.91
CA GLU A 5 -9.55 2.00 -2.47
C GLU A 5 -10.67 1.02 -2.11
N ALA A 6 -10.35 -0.02 -1.33
CA ALA A 6 -11.35 -1.01 -0.92
C ALA A 6 -12.37 -0.40 0.05
N ILE A 7 -13.64 -0.32 -0.36
CA ILE A 7 -14.74 0.23 0.47
C ILE A 7 -15.65 -0.83 1.10
N ALA A 8 -15.61 -2.06 0.58
CA ALA A 8 -16.41 -3.18 1.05
C ALA A 8 -15.74 -4.51 0.69
N LEU A 9 -15.89 -5.51 1.57
CA LEU A 9 -15.38 -6.86 1.35
C LEU A 9 -16.54 -7.84 1.16
N VAL A 10 -16.45 -8.68 0.14
CA VAL A 10 -17.48 -9.67 -0.21
C VAL A 10 -16.82 -11.05 -0.30
N ALA A 11 -17.35 -12.01 0.45
CA ALA A 11 -16.98 -13.42 0.34
C ALA A 11 -18.18 -14.26 -0.12
N ALA A 12 -17.92 -15.25 -0.95
CA ALA A 12 -18.91 -16.24 -1.39
C ALA A 12 -18.23 -17.60 -1.60
N PRO A 13 -18.99 -18.72 -1.65
CA PRO A 13 -18.43 -20.06 -1.85
C PRO A 13 -17.64 -20.23 -3.16
N THR A 14 -17.89 -19.37 -4.16
CA THR A 14 -17.16 -19.37 -5.44
C THR A 14 -16.84 -17.95 -5.88
N ARG A 15 -15.76 -17.79 -6.66
CA ARG A 15 -15.36 -16.49 -7.22
C ARG A 15 -16.48 -15.86 -8.07
N ALA A 16 -17.16 -16.66 -8.89
CA ALA A 16 -18.27 -16.19 -9.72
C ALA A 16 -19.40 -15.59 -8.87
N ARG A 17 -19.76 -16.23 -7.74
CA ARG A 17 -20.78 -15.71 -6.83
C ARG A 17 -20.32 -14.44 -6.09
N ALA A 18 -19.03 -14.33 -5.76
CA ALA A 18 -18.50 -13.11 -5.14
C ALA A 18 -18.54 -11.92 -6.10
N LEU A 19 -18.16 -12.15 -7.37
CA LEU A 19 -18.22 -11.14 -8.43
C LEU A 19 -19.66 -10.71 -8.73
N GLU A 20 -20.62 -11.65 -8.71
CA GLU A 20 -22.04 -11.32 -8.86
C GLU A 20 -22.55 -10.54 -7.66
N ALA A 21 -22.27 -10.98 -6.43
CA ALA A 21 -22.66 -10.27 -5.21
C ALA A 21 -22.10 -8.83 -5.16
N ARG A 22 -20.88 -8.61 -5.65
CA ARG A 22 -20.27 -7.27 -5.77
C ARG A 22 -21.14 -6.32 -6.60
N ARG A 23 -21.84 -6.80 -7.62
CA ARG A 23 -22.73 -5.98 -8.46
C ARG A 23 -23.96 -5.46 -7.73
N HIS A 24 -24.24 -5.91 -6.52
CA HIS A 24 -25.32 -5.39 -5.67
C HIS A 24 -24.84 -4.34 -4.66
N VAL A 25 -23.53 -4.12 -4.53
CA VAL A 25 -22.98 -3.06 -3.67
C VAL A 25 -23.15 -1.71 -4.38
N ARG A 26 -23.81 -0.76 -3.72
CA ARG A 26 -24.07 0.59 -4.22
C ARG A 26 -23.61 1.62 -3.18
N PRO A 27 -22.33 1.99 -3.17
CA PRO A 27 -21.84 2.98 -2.23
C PRO A 27 -22.44 4.35 -2.57
N ARG A 28 -22.80 5.12 -1.56
CA ARG A 28 -23.18 6.52 -1.71
C ARG A 28 -21.97 7.37 -1.36
N ILE A 29 -21.34 7.97 -2.37
CA ILE A 29 -20.10 8.73 -2.22
C ILE A 29 -20.38 10.16 -2.66
N SER A 30 -20.13 11.12 -1.76
CA SER A 30 -20.12 12.53 -2.10
C SER A 30 -18.75 12.90 -2.67
N ALA A 31 -18.69 13.18 -3.97
CA ALA A 31 -17.45 13.53 -4.65
C ALA A 31 -16.83 14.80 -4.06
N ARG A 32 -15.50 14.82 -4.02
CA ARG A 32 -14.68 16.01 -3.69
C ARG A 32 -13.74 16.27 -4.86
N PRO A 33 -13.22 17.51 -5.01
CA PRO A 33 -12.23 17.80 -6.04
C PRO A 33 -11.02 16.86 -5.89
N ALA A 34 -10.59 16.28 -7.03
CA ALA A 34 -9.43 15.41 -7.07
C ALA A 34 -8.15 16.23 -7.17
N VAL A 35 -7.09 15.76 -6.50
CA VAL A 35 -5.73 16.30 -6.62
C VAL A 35 -4.88 15.18 -7.22
N LEU A 36 -4.38 15.39 -8.44
CA LEU A 36 -3.81 14.33 -9.27
C LEU A 36 -2.32 14.55 -9.62
N ASP A 37 -1.75 15.67 -9.18
CA ASP A 37 -0.34 16.01 -9.36
C ASP A 37 0.22 16.69 -8.11
N THR A 38 1.55 16.68 -7.99
CA THR A 38 2.26 17.19 -6.81
C THR A 38 2.12 18.70 -6.65
N ASP A 39 2.12 19.46 -7.75
CA ASP A 39 2.00 20.92 -7.70
C ASP A 39 0.63 21.34 -7.14
N ALA A 40 -0.44 20.66 -7.57
CA ALA A 40 -1.78 20.84 -7.03
C ALA A 40 -1.88 20.46 -5.56
N ALA A 41 -1.20 19.38 -5.13
CA ALA A 41 -1.14 19.02 -3.73
C ALA A 41 -0.43 20.10 -2.89
N LEU A 42 0.69 20.64 -3.37
CA LEU A 42 1.48 21.66 -2.68
C LEU A 42 0.78 23.03 -2.56
N ARG A 43 -0.16 23.35 -3.46
CA ARG A 43 -1.01 24.55 -3.30
C ARG A 43 -1.97 24.46 -2.10
N ALA A 44 -2.21 23.26 -1.58
CA ALA A 44 -3.05 22.99 -0.41
C ALA A 44 -4.49 23.55 -0.47
N GLU A 45 -5.01 23.85 -1.66
CA GLU A 45 -6.40 24.28 -1.88
C GLU A 45 -7.41 23.20 -1.47
N VAL A 46 -7.02 21.93 -1.65
CA VAL A 46 -7.74 20.76 -1.13
C VAL A 46 -6.84 20.08 -0.10
N LYS A 47 -7.29 20.03 1.16
CA LYS A 47 -6.55 19.42 2.27
C LYS A 47 -6.67 17.89 2.22
N LEU A 48 -5.55 17.21 1.95
CA LEU A 48 -5.41 15.76 1.87
C LEU A 48 -4.72 15.17 3.11
N TYR A 49 -3.66 15.81 3.60
CA TYR A 49 -2.84 15.32 4.69
C TYR A 49 -2.16 16.47 5.45
N GLY A 50 -2.10 16.37 6.78
CA GLY A 50 -1.47 17.43 7.59
C GLY A 50 -2.09 18.80 7.29
N ASP A 51 -1.31 19.87 7.44
CA ASP A 51 -1.76 21.24 7.12
C ASP A 51 -1.36 21.70 5.71
N ASP A 52 -0.28 21.16 5.15
CA ASP A 52 0.36 21.60 3.90
C ASP A 52 0.41 20.50 2.82
N ASN A 53 -0.28 19.37 3.01
CA ASN A 53 -0.20 18.18 2.15
C ASN A 53 1.19 17.54 2.03
N VAL A 54 2.16 17.93 2.87
CA VAL A 54 3.50 17.35 2.88
C VAL A 54 3.53 16.16 3.84
N PHE A 55 3.71 14.95 3.30
CA PHE A 55 3.82 13.75 4.12
C PHE A 55 5.10 13.74 4.97
N LYS A 56 6.23 14.18 4.39
CA LYS A 56 7.52 14.22 5.07
C LYS A 56 8.46 15.24 4.43
N ARG A 57 9.23 15.95 5.25
CA ARG A 57 10.28 16.89 4.81
C ARG A 57 11.63 16.39 5.31
N PHE A 58 12.60 16.32 4.42
CA PHE A 58 13.99 16.00 4.74
C PHE A 58 14.87 17.17 4.31
N VAL A 59 15.70 17.68 5.22
CA VAL A 59 16.74 18.67 4.92
C VAL A 59 18.07 18.01 5.20
N ILE A 60 18.90 17.84 4.16
CA ILE A 60 20.22 17.24 4.27
C ILE A 60 21.23 18.32 3.92
N ARG A 61 22.02 18.73 4.92
CA ARG A 61 23.19 19.60 4.72
C ARG A 61 24.44 18.74 4.82
N LYS A 62 25.30 18.78 3.81
CA LYS A 62 26.53 18.00 3.76
C LYS A 62 27.64 18.83 3.13
N GLY A 63 28.77 18.94 3.82
CA GLY A 63 29.87 19.82 3.44
C GLY A 63 29.69 21.26 3.94
N HIS A 64 30.71 22.09 3.71
CA HIS A 64 30.81 23.54 3.91
C HIS A 64 30.38 24.16 5.26
N GLY A 65 29.93 23.40 6.24
CA GLY A 65 29.66 23.89 7.60
C GLY A 65 28.31 24.58 7.74
N ASP A 66 28.09 25.71 7.07
CA ASP A 66 26.84 26.47 7.07
C ASP A 66 26.39 26.92 5.66
N ASP A 67 25.18 27.50 5.59
CA ASP A 67 24.57 27.93 4.32
C ASP A 67 25.39 29.04 3.64
N ALA A 68 26.05 29.94 4.41
CA ALA A 68 26.85 31.02 3.85
C ALA A 68 28.13 30.50 3.16
N ALA A 69 28.84 29.58 3.81
CA ALA A 69 30.03 28.96 3.24
C ALA A 69 29.70 28.04 2.05
N PHE A 70 28.49 27.48 1.99
CA PHE A 70 28.00 26.80 0.79
C PHE A 70 27.78 27.79 -0.36
N GLU A 71 27.12 28.93 -0.12
CA GLU A 71 26.91 29.95 -1.15
C GLU A 71 28.25 30.52 -1.67
N ASP A 72 29.22 30.76 -0.79
CA ASP A 72 30.57 31.20 -1.19
C ASP A 72 31.27 30.15 -2.09
N ALA A 73 31.14 28.87 -1.75
CA ALA A 73 31.71 27.78 -2.54
C ALA A 73 31.03 27.66 -3.92
N MET A 74 29.71 27.85 -3.98
CA MET A 74 28.98 27.89 -5.25
C MET A 74 29.41 29.09 -6.09
N ALA A 75 29.53 30.28 -5.50
CA ALA A 75 29.97 31.49 -6.21
C ALA A 75 31.40 31.39 -6.77
N GLY A 76 32.28 30.64 -6.08
CA GLY A 76 33.66 30.39 -6.51
C GLY A 76 33.85 29.24 -7.49
N ALA A 77 32.78 28.51 -7.84
CA ALA A 77 32.88 27.33 -8.70
C ALA A 77 33.23 27.71 -10.15
N ASP A 78 34.17 26.99 -10.76
CA ASP A 78 34.52 27.19 -12.18
C ASP A 78 33.32 26.95 -13.10
N ARG A 79 32.46 25.98 -12.76
CA ARG A 79 31.25 25.60 -13.50
C ARG A 79 30.18 25.10 -12.53
N ILE A 80 28.95 25.54 -12.75
CA ILE A 80 27.74 25.06 -12.07
C ILE A 80 26.84 24.44 -13.13
N ILE A 81 26.31 23.23 -12.85
CA ILE A 81 25.36 22.53 -13.72
C ILE A 81 24.10 22.27 -12.90
N GLU A 82 22.99 22.85 -13.33
CA GLU A 82 21.68 22.71 -12.70
C GLU A 82 20.66 22.16 -13.69
N GLY A 83 19.72 21.36 -13.21
CA GLY A 83 18.66 20.79 -14.04
C GLY A 83 17.53 20.19 -13.22
N VAL A 84 16.35 20.13 -13.83
CA VAL A 84 15.17 19.47 -13.28
C VAL A 84 14.97 18.14 -14.03
N TYR A 85 14.91 17.04 -13.29
CA TYR A 85 14.87 15.69 -13.84
C TYR A 85 13.64 14.94 -13.31
N PRO A 86 12.50 14.95 -14.01
CA PRO A 86 11.33 14.19 -13.61
C PRO A 86 11.52 12.70 -13.88
N THR A 87 10.98 11.85 -13.01
CA THR A 87 10.90 10.40 -13.18
C THR A 87 9.44 9.97 -13.25
N ALA A 88 9.14 8.99 -14.09
CA ALA A 88 7.80 8.42 -14.18
C ALA A 88 7.57 7.36 -13.10
N ALA A 89 6.31 7.18 -12.71
CA ALA A 89 5.90 6.04 -11.88
C ALA A 89 6.22 4.72 -12.59
N GLN A 90 6.53 3.69 -11.79
CA GLN A 90 6.87 2.36 -12.29
C GLN A 90 6.07 1.28 -11.54
N GLU A 91 5.45 0.41 -12.31
CA GLU A 91 4.85 -0.85 -11.86
C GLU A 91 5.92 -1.94 -11.74
N GLN A 92 5.86 -2.73 -10.67
CA GLN A 92 6.79 -3.82 -10.35
C GLN A 92 6.60 -5.01 -11.29
N MET A 93 5.35 -5.28 -11.71
CA MET A 93 4.99 -6.27 -12.72
C MET A 93 5.53 -7.68 -12.42
N TYR A 94 5.57 -8.08 -11.14
CA TYR A 94 5.82 -9.47 -10.77
C TYR A 94 4.80 -10.40 -11.46
N ILE A 95 5.24 -11.55 -11.95
CA ILE A 95 4.42 -12.43 -12.80
C ILE A 95 3.22 -13.01 -12.03
N GLU A 96 3.43 -13.37 -10.76
CA GLU A 96 2.38 -13.87 -9.86
C GLU A 96 1.66 -12.71 -9.17
N PRO A 97 0.36 -12.47 -9.41
CA PRO A 97 -0.40 -11.45 -8.68
C PRO A 97 -0.43 -11.67 -7.15
N GLN A 98 -0.85 -10.64 -6.43
CA GLN A 98 -1.09 -10.65 -4.99
C GLN A 98 -2.13 -11.72 -4.62
N GLY A 99 -1.81 -12.51 -3.59
CA GLY A 99 -2.63 -13.62 -3.15
C GLY A 99 -2.42 -13.96 -1.68
N MET A 100 -3.54 -14.16 -0.98
CA MET A 100 -3.55 -14.49 0.44
C MET A 100 -4.75 -15.39 0.78
N ALA A 101 -4.57 -16.29 1.72
CA ALA A 101 -5.64 -17.05 2.35
C ALA A 101 -5.56 -16.92 3.87
N ALA A 102 -6.73 -16.96 4.52
CA ALA A 102 -6.84 -16.94 5.97
C ALA A 102 -7.83 -17.99 6.46
N HIS A 103 -7.58 -18.52 7.65
CA HIS A 103 -8.57 -19.22 8.46
C HIS A 103 -8.38 -18.87 9.94
N TRP A 104 -9.38 -19.23 10.75
CA TRP A 104 -9.37 -19.05 12.18
C TRP A 104 -9.55 -20.40 12.86
N GLU A 105 -8.75 -20.65 13.89
CA GLU A 105 -8.78 -21.85 14.72
C GLU A 105 -8.44 -21.43 16.15
N ASP A 106 -9.24 -21.86 17.12
CA ASP A 106 -9.05 -21.57 18.56
C ASP A 106 -8.76 -20.10 18.90
N GLY A 107 -9.44 -19.17 18.19
CA GLY A 107 -9.28 -17.72 18.39
C GLY A 107 -8.01 -17.12 17.78
N ARG A 108 -7.18 -17.92 17.10
CA ARG A 108 -5.97 -17.50 16.39
C ARG A 108 -6.23 -17.37 14.88
N CYS A 109 -5.61 -16.38 14.26
CA CYS A 109 -5.66 -16.16 12.81
C CYS A 109 -4.44 -16.77 12.11
N PHE A 110 -4.68 -17.62 11.12
CA PHE A 110 -3.62 -18.25 10.32
C PHE A 110 -3.69 -17.71 8.91
N LEU A 111 -2.58 -17.16 8.43
CA LEU A 111 -2.43 -16.51 7.13
C LEU A 111 -1.36 -17.22 6.31
N VAL A 112 -1.65 -17.44 5.03
CA VAL A 112 -0.67 -17.94 4.06
C VAL A 112 -0.82 -17.20 2.73
N GLY A 113 0.29 -16.71 2.18
CA GLY A 113 0.23 -15.92 0.95
C GLY A 113 1.59 -15.53 0.39
N SER A 114 1.55 -14.85 -0.76
CA SER A 114 2.73 -14.38 -1.48
C SER A 114 3.20 -13.05 -0.89
N MET A 115 4.44 -13.01 -0.40
CA MET A 115 5.01 -11.83 0.29
C MET A 115 6.53 -11.89 0.38
N GLN A 116 7.18 -10.73 0.51
CA GLN A 116 8.62 -10.61 0.75
C GLN A 116 8.95 -10.50 2.25
N CYS A 117 8.06 -9.88 3.05
CA CYS A 117 8.33 -9.60 4.45
C CYS A 117 7.15 -10.04 5.35
N PRO A 118 7.16 -11.30 5.84
CA PRO A 118 6.12 -11.80 6.74
C PRO A 118 5.98 -11.00 8.04
N TYR A 119 7.06 -10.39 8.52
CA TYR A 119 7.04 -9.57 9.73
C TYR A 119 6.25 -8.26 9.57
N TYR A 120 6.18 -7.69 8.36
CA TYR A 120 5.34 -6.51 8.12
C TYR A 120 3.86 -6.89 8.21
N VAL A 121 3.48 -8.01 7.58
CA VAL A 121 2.13 -8.56 7.69
C VAL A 121 1.80 -8.90 9.15
N HIS A 122 2.70 -9.58 9.86
CA HIS A 122 2.51 -9.93 11.28
C HIS A 122 2.26 -8.69 12.15
N LYS A 123 3.10 -7.65 12.00
CA LYS A 123 2.95 -6.38 12.72
C LYS A 123 1.62 -5.70 12.40
N ALA A 124 1.24 -5.62 11.13
CA ALA A 124 -0.04 -5.02 10.71
C ALA A 124 -1.25 -5.79 11.27
N MET A 125 -1.19 -7.12 11.25
CA MET A 125 -2.27 -7.97 11.75
C MET A 125 -2.43 -7.89 13.27
N LYS A 126 -1.33 -7.79 14.03
CA LYS A 126 -1.40 -7.53 15.48
C LYS A 126 -2.15 -6.23 15.78
N ALA A 127 -1.83 -5.17 15.05
CA ALA A 127 -2.49 -3.88 15.22
C ALA A 127 -3.99 -3.96 14.86
N LEU A 128 -4.33 -4.62 13.74
CA LEU A 128 -5.72 -4.79 13.30
C LEU A 128 -6.56 -5.60 14.29
N LEU A 129 -6.01 -6.72 14.77
CA LEU A 129 -6.74 -7.68 15.61
C LEU A 129 -6.71 -7.33 17.09
N GLY A 130 -5.85 -6.38 17.49
CA GLY A 130 -5.62 -6.03 18.90
C GLY A 130 -5.08 -7.22 19.69
N CYS A 131 -4.21 -8.04 19.08
CA CYS A 131 -3.68 -9.26 19.69
C CYS A 131 -2.17 -9.20 19.95
N ASP A 132 -1.71 -10.03 20.88
CA ASP A 132 -0.29 -10.28 21.10
C ASP A 132 0.33 -11.10 19.95
N GLY A 133 1.64 -11.35 20.03
CA GLY A 133 2.40 -12.05 18.98
C GLY A 133 1.83 -13.41 18.58
N ASP A 134 1.18 -14.08 19.54
CA ASP A 134 0.63 -15.42 19.40
C ASP A 134 -0.80 -15.45 18.86
N GLY A 135 -1.46 -14.30 18.65
CA GLY A 135 -2.81 -14.26 18.09
C GLY A 135 -2.86 -14.44 16.57
N VAL A 136 -1.70 -14.35 15.90
CA VAL A 136 -1.60 -14.44 14.44
C VAL A 136 -0.35 -15.21 14.01
N VAL A 137 -0.54 -16.12 13.06
CA VAL A 137 0.53 -16.89 12.41
C VAL A 137 0.56 -16.53 10.94
N VAL A 138 1.71 -16.08 10.44
CA VAL A 138 1.91 -15.69 9.04
C VAL A 138 2.91 -16.64 8.40
N THR A 139 2.49 -17.33 7.35
CA THR A 139 3.33 -18.23 6.56
C THR A 139 3.52 -17.67 5.16
N GLN A 140 4.76 -17.44 4.77
CA GLN A 140 5.08 -17.08 3.39
C GLN A 140 4.90 -18.32 2.49
N ALA A 141 4.13 -18.17 1.42
CA ALA A 141 4.11 -19.14 0.33
C ALA A 141 5.29 -18.90 -0.63
N VAL A 142 5.57 -19.88 -1.49
CA VAL A 142 6.47 -19.68 -2.64
C VAL A 142 6.00 -18.45 -3.41
N THR A 143 6.87 -17.45 -3.58
CA THR A 143 6.52 -16.11 -4.06
C THR A 143 7.09 -15.89 -5.46
N GLY A 144 6.23 -15.69 -6.46
CA GLY A 144 6.56 -15.53 -7.88
C GLY A 144 7.02 -14.12 -8.26
N GLY A 145 8.00 -13.60 -7.53
CA GLY A 145 8.53 -12.24 -7.67
C GLY A 145 7.78 -11.20 -6.82
N GLY A 146 8.45 -10.08 -6.52
CA GLY A 146 7.92 -9.00 -5.69
C GLY A 146 8.49 -7.62 -6.00
N PHE A 147 9.82 -7.50 -6.14
CA PHE A 147 10.50 -6.25 -6.53
C PHE A 147 10.10 -5.02 -5.69
N GLY A 148 9.84 -5.23 -4.39
CA GLY A 148 9.37 -4.21 -3.45
C GLY A 148 7.84 -4.13 -3.32
N GLY A 149 7.10 -4.51 -4.37
CA GLY A 149 5.62 -4.47 -4.38
C GLY A 149 4.95 -5.52 -3.47
N LYS A 150 5.73 -6.46 -2.92
CA LYS A 150 5.25 -7.48 -1.97
C LYS A 150 5.88 -7.36 -0.58
N GLU A 151 6.48 -6.21 -0.25
CA GLU A 151 7.02 -5.98 1.10
C GLU A 151 5.89 -5.63 2.08
N GLU A 152 5.23 -4.49 1.87
CA GLU A 152 4.23 -3.94 2.79
C GLU A 152 2.79 -4.25 2.34
N TYR A 153 2.52 -4.13 1.04
CA TYR A 153 1.16 -4.27 0.49
C TYR A 153 0.42 -5.58 0.86
N PRO A 154 1.08 -6.75 0.98
CA PRO A 154 0.41 -7.98 1.42
C PRO A 154 -0.32 -7.85 2.78
N SER A 155 0.03 -6.86 3.60
CA SER A 155 -0.68 -6.52 4.84
C SER A 155 -2.15 -6.17 4.60
N MET A 156 -2.45 -5.46 3.50
CA MET A 156 -3.82 -5.07 3.15
C MET A 156 -4.68 -6.28 2.80
N ILE A 157 -4.20 -7.15 1.91
CA ILE A 157 -4.96 -8.34 1.52
C ILE A 157 -5.06 -9.35 2.68
N ALA A 158 -4.05 -9.41 3.57
CA ALA A 158 -4.10 -10.19 4.81
C ALA A 158 -5.22 -9.72 5.73
N ALA A 159 -5.34 -8.40 5.95
CA ALA A 159 -6.44 -7.82 6.70
C ALA A 159 -7.79 -8.21 6.10
N HIS A 160 -7.94 -8.10 4.78
CA HIS A 160 -9.18 -8.43 4.09
C HIS A 160 -9.58 -9.89 4.27
N VAL A 161 -8.68 -10.84 4.01
CA VAL A 161 -9.02 -12.26 4.14
C VAL A 161 -9.23 -12.67 5.60
N ALA A 162 -8.50 -12.09 6.55
CA ALA A 162 -8.67 -12.36 7.97
C ALA A 162 -10.06 -11.94 8.46
N LEU A 163 -10.50 -10.73 8.11
CA LEU A 163 -11.83 -10.21 8.46
C LEU A 163 -12.94 -11.02 7.80
N LEU A 164 -12.80 -11.35 6.52
CA LEU A 164 -13.75 -12.18 5.80
C LEU A 164 -13.84 -13.59 6.38
N ALA A 165 -12.70 -14.22 6.67
CA ALA A 165 -12.66 -15.57 7.26
C ALA A 165 -13.32 -15.59 8.64
N ARG A 166 -13.07 -14.57 9.47
CA ARG A 166 -13.71 -14.43 10.78
C ARG A 166 -15.22 -14.29 10.66
N LYS A 167 -15.69 -13.43 9.75
CA LYS A 167 -17.12 -13.19 9.53
C LYS A 167 -17.83 -14.40 8.94
N ALA A 168 -17.17 -15.12 8.05
CA ALA A 168 -17.74 -16.30 7.39
C ALA A 168 -17.70 -17.56 8.27
N GLY A 169 -16.86 -17.59 9.32
CA GLY A 169 -16.59 -18.81 10.08
C GLY A 169 -15.95 -19.92 9.24
N ARG A 170 -15.28 -19.55 8.14
CA ARG A 170 -14.74 -20.48 7.14
C ARG A 170 -13.44 -19.93 6.57
N PRO A 171 -12.53 -20.78 6.07
CA PRO A 171 -11.36 -20.33 5.33
C PRO A 171 -11.76 -19.46 4.12
N VAL A 172 -11.03 -18.36 3.91
CA VAL A 172 -11.23 -17.43 2.79
C VAL A 172 -9.92 -17.23 2.05
N LYS A 173 -10.00 -17.19 0.72
CA LYS A 173 -8.87 -16.89 -0.17
C LYS A 173 -9.22 -15.71 -1.06
N LEU A 174 -8.27 -14.79 -1.22
CA LEU A 174 -8.32 -13.66 -2.14
C LEU A 174 -7.10 -13.72 -3.05
N ILE A 175 -7.34 -13.65 -4.36
CA ILE A 175 -6.31 -13.56 -5.39
C ILE A 175 -6.75 -12.43 -6.30
N TYR A 176 -5.91 -11.43 -6.47
CA TYR A 176 -6.17 -10.35 -7.42
C TYR A 176 -6.04 -10.85 -8.86
N ASP A 177 -6.85 -10.29 -9.75
CA ASP A 177 -6.50 -10.32 -11.15
C ASP A 177 -5.44 -9.25 -11.46
N ARG A 178 -4.81 -9.33 -12.63
CA ARG A 178 -3.74 -8.41 -13.02
C ARG A 178 -4.18 -6.95 -13.01
N GLY A 179 -5.42 -6.67 -13.40
CA GLY A 179 -5.93 -5.29 -13.46
C GLY A 179 -6.07 -4.71 -12.06
N GLU A 180 -6.72 -5.45 -11.16
CA GLU A 180 -6.85 -5.08 -9.75
C GLU A 180 -5.49 -4.94 -9.06
N ASP A 181 -4.55 -5.83 -9.37
CA ASP A 181 -3.20 -5.80 -8.82
C ASP A 181 -2.45 -4.51 -9.20
N ILE A 182 -2.44 -4.16 -10.48
CA ILE A 182 -1.80 -2.92 -10.96
C ILE A 182 -2.49 -1.69 -10.36
N ALA A 183 -3.82 -1.70 -10.31
CA ALA A 183 -4.58 -0.54 -9.88
C ALA A 183 -4.44 -0.25 -8.37
N ALA A 184 -4.40 -1.30 -7.54
CA ALA A 184 -4.48 -1.16 -6.10
C ALA A 184 -3.12 -1.14 -5.38
N THR A 185 -2.06 -1.72 -5.97
CA THR A 185 -0.76 -1.91 -5.29
C THR A 185 0.15 -0.69 -5.36
N THR A 186 1.14 -0.63 -4.46
CA THR A 186 2.13 0.44 -4.42
C THR A 186 2.94 0.56 -5.71
N LYS A 187 3.45 1.75 -6.02
CA LYS A 187 4.30 2.04 -7.19
C LYS A 187 5.59 2.73 -6.78
N ARG A 188 6.58 2.71 -7.66
CA ARG A 188 7.73 3.62 -7.55
C ARG A 188 7.21 5.07 -7.61
N HIS A 189 7.68 5.91 -6.69
CA HIS A 189 7.50 7.36 -6.73
C HIS A 189 8.33 7.97 -7.86
#